data_AF-A0A7G8J1Z9-F1
#
_entry.id   AF-A0A7G8J1Z9-F1
#
_cell.length_a   1.000
_cell.length_b   1.000
_cell.length_c   1.000
_cell.angle_alpha   90.00
_cell.angle_beta   90.00
_cell.angle_gamma   90.00
#
_symmetry.space_group_name_H-M   'P 1'
#
loop_
_entity.id
_entity.type
_entity.pdbx_description
1 polymer ?
#
loop_
_entity_poly.entity_id
_entity_poly.type
_entity_poly.pdbx_seq_one_letter_code
_entity_poly.pdbx_strand_id
1 'polypeptide(L)'
;MYQGVSGISGSRDAVREAVVRELLPAGTESTWMAMIRSRNLTSHTYNPALAGEIAQLIANQYGKELQSLQQELRRRAEECR
;
A
#
# COMPACT_ATOMS: atom_id res chain seq x y z
N MET A 1 -15.03 18.65 -11.85
CA MET A 1 -14.23 18.44 -10.61
C MET A 1 -13.42 17.15 -10.78
N TYR A 2 -12.14 17.24 -11.15
CA TYR A 2 -11.21 16.12 -11.00
C TYR A 2 -10.42 16.40 -9.73
N GLN A 3 -10.85 15.86 -8.60
CA GLN A 3 -10.03 15.85 -7.39
C GLN A 3 -9.17 14.59 -7.40
N GLY A 4 -7.87 14.79 -7.58
CA GLY A 4 -6.83 13.77 -7.65
C GLY A 4 -5.53 14.39 -8.17
N VAL A 5 -4.38 13.76 -7.90
CA VAL A 5 -3.12 14.16 -8.53
C VAL A 5 -3.20 13.81 -10.00
N SER A 6 -3.04 14.79 -10.90
CA SER A 6 -2.99 14.53 -12.34
C SER A 6 -1.81 13.61 -12.64
N GLY A 7 -2.05 12.51 -13.36
CA GLY A 7 -0.99 11.57 -13.75
C GLY A 7 -0.94 10.26 -12.95
N ILE A 8 -1.75 10.10 -11.90
CA ILE A 8 -1.91 8.78 -11.26
C ILE A 8 -2.81 7.92 -12.14
N SER A 9 -2.24 6.91 -12.79
CA SER A 9 -2.98 5.99 -13.67
C SER A 9 -3.31 4.65 -13.00
N GLY A 10 -2.69 4.35 -11.84
CA GLY A 10 -2.95 3.11 -11.12
C GLY A 10 -2.24 3.03 -9.76
N SER A 11 -2.35 1.87 -9.11
CA SER A 11 -1.85 1.65 -7.74
C SER A 11 -0.35 1.88 -7.58
N ARG A 12 0.45 1.57 -8.61
CA ARG A 12 1.91 1.78 -8.58
C ARG A 12 2.25 3.27 -8.58
N ASP A 13 1.58 4.06 -9.43
CA ASP A 13 1.81 5.50 -9.50
C ASP A 13 1.31 6.20 -8.23
N ALA A 14 0.19 5.72 -7.67
CA ALA A 14 -0.30 6.21 -6.39
C ALA A 14 0.71 5.97 -5.25
N VAL A 15 1.34 4.81 -5.19
CA VAL A 15 2.38 4.51 -4.18
C VAL A 15 3.59 5.42 -4.36
N ARG A 16 4.08 5.59 -5.59
CA ARG A 16 5.21 6.49 -5.87
C ARG A 16 4.90 7.93 -5.44
N GLU A 17 3.73 8.43 -5.83
CA GLU A 17 3.31 9.79 -5.47
C GLU A 17 3.12 9.94 -3.96
N ALA A 18 2.59 8.92 -3.27
CA ALA A 18 2.46 8.94 -1.82
C ALA A 18 3.83 8.98 -1.11
N VAL A 19 4.86 8.36 -1.67
CA VAL A 19 6.24 8.49 -1.18
C VAL A 19 6.79 9.90 -1.45
N VAL A 20 6.61 10.42 -2.66
CA VAL A 20 7.06 11.79 -3.03
C VAL A 20 6.42 12.86 -2.14
N ARG A 21 5.16 12.67 -1.76
CA ARG A 21 4.40 13.57 -0.87
C ARG A 21 4.55 13.26 0.62
N GLU A 22 5.51 12.39 0.94
CA GLU A 22 5.83 11.98 2.31
C GLU A 22 4.63 11.43 3.09
N LEU A 23 3.59 10.96 2.39
CA LEU A 23 2.46 10.23 2.99
C LEU A 23 2.89 8.81 3.38
N LEU A 24 3.79 8.22 2.59
CA LEU A 24 4.46 6.99 2.90
C LEU A 24 5.96 7.27 3.14
N PRO A 25 6.59 6.65 4.14
CA PRO A 25 8.04 6.80 4.34
C PRO A 25 8.81 6.23 3.14
N ALA A 26 9.88 6.91 2.71
CA ALA A 26 10.65 6.54 1.52
C ALA A 26 11.16 5.08 1.54
N GLY A 27 11.46 4.53 2.72
CA GLY A 27 11.90 3.14 2.87
C GLY A 27 10.82 2.07 2.65
N THR A 28 9.55 2.45 2.49
CA THR A 28 8.42 1.51 2.44
C THR A 28 7.95 1.18 1.02
N GLU A 29 8.41 1.91 -0.01
CA GLU A 29 7.92 1.76 -1.39
C GLU A 29 7.98 0.31 -1.88
N SER A 30 9.09 -0.38 -1.60
CA SER A 30 9.31 -1.78 -2.02
C SER A 30 8.27 -2.74 -1.43
N THR A 31 7.90 -2.54 -0.16
CA THR A 31 6.86 -3.31 0.54
C THR A 31 5.49 -3.09 -0.10
N TRP A 32 5.15 -1.85 -0.45
CA TRP A 32 3.91 -1.54 -1.17
C TRP A 32 3.87 -2.13 -2.57
N MET A 33 5.00 -2.06 -3.30
CA MET A 33 5.13 -2.69 -4.62
C MET A 33 5.02 -4.22 -4.53
N ALA A 34 5.55 -4.83 -3.47
CA ALA A 34 5.38 -6.26 -3.18
C ALA A 34 3.92 -6.60 -2.89
N MET A 35 3.23 -5.79 -2.06
CA MET A 35 1.81 -5.97 -1.76
C MET A 35 0.93 -5.94 -3.02
N ILE A 36 1.19 -5.02 -3.94
CA ILE A 36 0.49 -4.97 -5.24
C ILE A 36 0.72 -6.25 -6.04
N ARG A 37 1.94 -6.80 -6.05
CA ARG A 37 2.24 -8.08 -6.71
C ARG A 37 1.50 -9.23 -6.04
N SER A 38 1.54 -9.33 -4.70
CA SER A 38 0.81 -10.35 -3.95
C SER A 38 -0.69 -10.29 -4.22
N ARG A 39 -1.29 -9.08 -4.32
CA ARG A 39 -2.70 -8.91 -4.69
C ARG A 39 -3.04 -9.52 -6.05
N ASN A 40 -2.16 -9.36 -7.04
CA ASN A 40 -2.38 -9.96 -8.36
C ASN A 40 -2.26 -11.49 -8.34
N LEU A 41 -1.62 -12.06 -7.32
CA LEU A 41 -1.46 -13.49 -7.13
C LEU A 41 -2.60 -14.13 -6.31
N THR A 42 -3.51 -13.34 -5.73
CA THR A 42 -4.60 -13.91 -4.91
C THR A 42 -5.66 -14.66 -5.73
N SER A 43 -5.66 -14.55 -7.06
CA SER A 43 -6.42 -15.44 -7.95
C SER A 43 -5.86 -16.87 -7.97
N HIS A 44 -4.61 -17.05 -7.54
CA HIS A 44 -3.90 -18.33 -7.50
C HIS A 44 -3.89 -18.97 -6.11
N THR A 45 -4.80 -18.56 -5.21
CA THR A 45 -4.90 -19.09 -3.82
C THR A 45 -5.29 -20.56 -3.75
N TYR A 46 -5.68 -21.18 -4.86
CA TYR A 46 -5.78 -22.64 -4.97
C TYR A 46 -4.45 -23.36 -4.77
N ASN A 47 -3.31 -22.67 -4.94
CA ASN A 47 -1.99 -23.17 -4.56
C ASN A 47 -1.75 -22.86 -3.06
N PRO A 48 -1.78 -23.87 -2.16
CA PRO A 48 -1.68 -23.64 -0.72
C PRO A 48 -0.34 -23.06 -0.29
N ALA A 49 0.75 -23.39 -0.99
CA ALA A 49 2.08 -22.85 -0.69
C ALA A 49 2.12 -21.34 -0.95
N LEU A 50 1.61 -20.91 -2.11
CA LEU A 50 1.52 -19.50 -2.46
C LEU A 50 0.56 -18.74 -1.53
N ALA A 51 -0.59 -19.35 -1.21
CA ALA A 51 -1.55 -18.77 -0.27
C ALA A 51 -0.92 -18.57 1.12
N GLY A 52 -0.16 -19.56 1.61
CA GLY A 52 0.57 -19.49 2.87
C GLY A 52 1.64 -18.39 2.88
N GLU A 53 2.41 -18.27 1.80
CA GLU A 53 3.41 -17.20 1.65
C GLU A 53 2.77 -15.81 1.70
N ILE A 54 1.69 -15.59 0.95
CA ILE A 54 0.96 -14.32 0.94
C ILE A 54 0.37 -14.03 2.33
N ALA A 55 -0.20 -15.02 3.01
CA ALA A 55 -0.73 -14.86 4.36
C ALA A 55 0.37 -14.42 5.34
N GLN A 56 1.56 -15.00 5.25
CA GLN A 56 2.71 -14.62 6.08
C GLN A 56 3.18 -13.19 5.77
N LEU A 57 3.21 -12.78 4.50
CA LEU A 57 3.52 -11.39 4.11
C LEU A 57 2.49 -10.40 4.68
N ILE A 58 1.20 -10.75 4.64
CA ILE A 58 0.13 -9.93 5.21
C ILE A 58 0.32 -9.75 6.71
N ALA A 59 0.50 -10.86 7.44
CA ALA A 59 0.58 -10.86 8.89
C ALA A 59 1.82 -10.11 9.42
N ASN A 60 2.97 -10.20 8.73
CA ASN A 60 4.23 -9.71 9.28
C ASN A 60 4.69 -8.37 8.72
N GLN A 61 4.27 -8.02 7.51
CA GLN A 61 4.74 -6.84 6.78
C GLN A 61 3.58 -5.94 6.38
N TYR A 62 2.68 -6.39 5.50
CA TYR A 62 1.69 -5.52 4.87
C TYR A 62 0.71 -4.89 5.87
N GLY A 63 0.30 -5.65 6.89
CA GLY A 63 -0.60 -5.14 7.93
C GLY A 63 -0.01 -3.96 8.70
N LYS A 64 1.30 -3.96 8.97
CA LYS A 64 1.99 -2.88 9.68
C LYS A 64 2.03 -1.60 8.84
N GLU A 65 2.36 -1.72 7.55
CA GLU A 65 2.40 -0.59 6.62
C GLU A 65 1.01 0.05 6.45
N LEU A 66 -0.04 -0.76 6.35
CA LEU A 66 -1.42 -0.28 6.26
C LEU A 66 -1.86 0.45 7.53
N GLN A 67 -1.47 -0.04 8.71
CA GLN A 67 -1.74 0.63 9.98
C GLN A 67 -1.00 1.97 10.07
N SER A 68 0.27 2.02 9.66
CA SER A 68 1.05 3.26 9.62
C SER A 68 0.41 4.29 8.69
N LEU A 69 -0.01 3.88 7.49
CA LEU A 69 -0.72 4.76 6.56
C LEU A 69 -2.04 5.27 7.15
N GLN A 70 -2.81 4.39 7.81
CA GLN A 70 -4.06 4.80 8.45
C GLN A 70 -3.83 5.88 9.52
N GLN A 71 -2.80 5.71 10.35
CA GLN A 71 -2.45 6.68 11.40
C GLN A 71 -2.07 8.03 10.79
N GLU A 72 -1.25 8.02 9.74
CA GLU A 72 -0.81 9.25 9.07
C GLU A 72 -1.98 9.98 8.39
N LEU A 73 -2.88 9.24 7.74
CA LEU A 73 -4.09 9.83 7.15
C LEU A 73 -5.00 10.47 8.21
N ARG A 74 -5.14 9.83 9.37
CA ARG A 74 -5.92 10.39 10.49
C ARG A 74 -5.28 11.67 11.03
N ARG A 75 -3.96 11.65 11.27
CA ARG A 75 -3.19 12.82 11.73
C ARG A 75 -3.41 14.03 10.81
N ARG A 76 -3.24 13.85 9.49
CA ARG A 76 -3.45 14.93 8.50
C ARG A 76 -4.90 15.41 8.44
N ALA A 77 -5.87 14.50 8.59
CA ALA A 77 -7.28 14.86 8.61
C ALA A 77 -7.67 15.68 9.85
N GLU A 78 -7.03 15.42 10.99
CA GLU A 78 -7.20 16.19 12.23
C GLU A 78 -6.54 17.57 12.14
N GLU A 79 -5.37 17.68 11.49
CA GLU A 79 -4.66 18.96 11.27
C GLU A 79 -5.37 19.89 10.27
N CYS A 80 -6.20 19.34 9.38
CA CYS A 80 -7.03 20.12 8.46
C CYS A 80 -8.38 20.57 9.05
N ARG A 81 -8.67 20.27 10.32
CA ARG A 81 -9.86 20.80 11.03
C ARG A 81 -9.54 22.11 11.75
#